data_AF-A0A1H6P6I1-F1
#
_entry.id   AF-A0A1H6P6I1-F1
#
_cell.length_a   1.000
_cell.length_b   1.000
_cell.length_c   1.000
_cell.angle_alpha   90.00
_cell.angle_beta   90.00
_cell.angle_gamma   90.00
#
_symmetry.space_group_name_H-M   'P 1'
#
loop_
_entity.id
_entity.type
_entity.pdbx_description
1 polymer ?
#
loop_
_entity_poly.entity_id
_entity_poly.type
_entity_poly.pdbx_seq_one_letter_code
_entity_poly.pdbx_strand_id
1 'polypeptide(L)'
;MFELDHDLAQDIVDRTMAILPYNVNVMDSQGLILGSGEQERINTRHEGAQLVLANGRVVEIDVQTAKCLKGVQPGINLPLLHDQRLIGVLGITGDPDQLRTYAELVRMTAEMLVGQRHQQAEQQWRRQRCDDLLALLLGDGGDSPRLVDEARQMGLKPQLSRIPCLFELEPGQGTDALIAWLQSRYPDSWCFSASPVSLLWCRPATVVLDEQRLLEKLDGLGWQVLRVAVGGQADGLAGLRRCYRRVSDLLGYGREVLPSSRVLPLNRYRLPVMLWRYRTDDALEELLKPLHKVLARDSNGQLLSTLRSWCEHDGQSQACAEALGIHRNSLRYRMERIAELSGVDPMRLDGLLALYLGVQLLPQA
;
A
#
# COMPACT_ATOMS: atom_id res chain seq x y z
N MET A 1 1.13 -24.42 -12.92
CA MET A 1 2.17 -25.03 -13.75
C MET A 1 2.98 -23.87 -14.30
N PHE A 2 4.30 -23.84 -14.10
CA PHE A 2 5.13 -22.75 -14.60
C PHE A 2 5.39 -23.01 -16.09
N GLU A 3 5.02 -22.06 -16.94
CA GLU A 3 5.28 -22.09 -18.39
C GLU A 3 6.28 -20.99 -18.72
N LEU A 4 7.22 -21.29 -19.62
CA LEU A 4 8.17 -20.30 -20.14
C LEU A 4 7.42 -19.34 -21.07
N ASP A 5 7.58 -18.04 -20.84
CA ASP A 5 7.14 -16.98 -21.75
C ASP A 5 8.31 -16.45 -22.59
N HIS A 6 8.00 -15.68 -23.64
CA HIS A 6 9.00 -15.06 -24.51
C HIS A 6 9.94 -14.13 -23.75
N ASP A 7 9.43 -13.37 -22.78
CA ASP A 7 10.22 -12.38 -22.03
C ASP A 7 11.31 -13.05 -21.18
N LEU A 8 10.97 -14.12 -20.44
CA LEU A 8 11.95 -14.88 -19.66
C LEU A 8 12.92 -15.66 -20.57
N ALA A 9 12.42 -16.26 -21.64
CA ALA A 9 13.27 -16.98 -22.59
C ALA A 9 14.32 -16.06 -23.23
N GLN A 10 13.93 -14.83 -23.59
CA GLN A 10 14.86 -13.86 -24.15
C GLN A 10 15.82 -13.30 -23.07
N ASP A 11 15.36 -13.03 -21.83
CA ASP A 11 16.25 -12.60 -20.72
C ASP A 11 17.33 -13.67 -20.42
N ILE A 12 16.99 -14.96 -20.50
CA ILE A 12 17.96 -16.07 -20.38
C ILE A 12 18.99 -16.00 -21.50
N VAL A 13 18.55 -15.84 -22.76
CA VAL A 13 19.44 -15.74 -23.92
C VAL A 13 20.38 -14.54 -23.80
N ASP A 14 19.83 -13.36 -23.55
CA ASP A 14 20.58 -12.10 -23.49
C ASP A 14 21.65 -12.15 -22.37
N ARG A 15 21.28 -12.62 -21.17
CA ARG A 15 22.23 -12.77 -20.06
C ARG A 15 23.31 -13.79 -20.34
N THR A 16 22.97 -14.87 -21.04
CA THR A 16 23.92 -15.94 -21.36
C THR A 16 24.90 -15.50 -22.44
N MET A 17 24.41 -14.86 -23.51
CA MET A 17 25.23 -14.36 -24.62
C MET A 17 26.11 -13.17 -24.23
N ALA A 18 25.76 -12.44 -23.16
CA ALA A 18 26.64 -11.42 -22.58
C ALA A 18 27.93 -12.02 -21.98
N ILE A 19 27.93 -13.32 -21.64
CA ILE A 19 29.04 -14.01 -20.98
C ILE A 19 29.75 -14.98 -21.93
N LEU A 20 29.02 -15.54 -22.89
CA LEU A 20 29.50 -16.58 -23.80
C LEU A 20 29.51 -16.11 -25.26
N PRO A 21 30.59 -16.40 -26.03
CA PRO A 21 30.69 -16.02 -27.45
C PRO A 21 29.90 -16.96 -28.38
N TYR A 22 28.87 -17.65 -27.87
CA TYR A 22 28.09 -18.64 -28.61
C TYR A 22 26.62 -18.23 -28.68
N ASN A 23 25.94 -18.59 -29.77
CA ASN A 23 24.52 -18.34 -29.90
C ASN A 23 23.73 -19.31 -29.03
N VAL A 24 22.75 -18.79 -28.29
CA VAL A 24 21.90 -19.55 -27.35
C VAL A 24 20.45 -19.41 -27.76
N ASN A 25 19.72 -20.52 -27.67
CA ASN A 25 18.30 -20.60 -27.95
C ASN A 25 17.58 -21.23 -26.76
N VAL A 26 16.40 -20.73 -26.44
CA VAL A 26 15.50 -21.28 -25.43
C VAL A 26 14.21 -21.70 -26.12
N MET A 27 13.79 -22.95 -25.89
CA MET A 27 12.58 -23.53 -26.46
C MET A 27 11.59 -23.95 -25.39
N ASP A 28 10.31 -23.90 -25.72
CA ASP A 28 9.21 -24.37 -24.86
C ASP A 28 9.09 -25.89 -24.79
N SER A 29 8.07 -26.38 -24.07
CA SER A 29 7.73 -27.81 -23.96
C SER A 29 7.27 -28.46 -25.27
N GLN A 30 7.08 -27.69 -26.34
CA GLN A 30 6.67 -28.14 -27.68
C GLN A 30 7.81 -28.04 -28.71
N GLY A 31 8.98 -27.56 -28.29
CA GLY A 31 10.16 -27.36 -29.15
C GLY A 31 10.08 -26.11 -30.03
N LEU A 32 9.22 -25.15 -29.69
CA LEU A 32 9.17 -23.82 -30.32
C LEU A 32 10.21 -22.90 -29.68
N ILE A 33 11.02 -22.22 -30.49
CA ILE A 33 12.02 -21.26 -30.01
C ILE A 33 11.31 -20.00 -29.49
N LEU A 34 11.41 -19.74 -28.19
CA LEU A 34 10.85 -18.57 -27.52
C LEU A 34 11.85 -17.41 -27.42
N GLY A 35 13.14 -17.74 -27.28
CA GLY A 35 14.23 -16.76 -27.22
C GLY A 35 15.44 -17.24 -28.03
N SER A 36 16.14 -16.32 -28.69
CA SER A 36 17.28 -16.62 -29.56
C SER A 36 18.16 -15.39 -29.77
N GLY A 37 19.47 -15.57 -29.91
CA GLY A 37 20.38 -14.50 -30.35
C GLY A 37 20.21 -14.11 -31.82
N GLU A 38 19.56 -14.98 -32.60
CA GLU A 38 19.15 -14.73 -33.98
C GLU A 38 17.64 -14.51 -34.03
N GLN A 39 17.21 -13.26 -34.20
CA GLN A 39 15.79 -12.86 -34.17
C GLN A 39 14.92 -13.65 -35.14
N GLU A 40 15.47 -14.01 -36.31
CA GLU A 40 14.80 -14.76 -37.37
C GLU A 40 14.38 -16.18 -36.96
N ARG A 41 14.97 -16.72 -35.90
CA ARG A 41 14.69 -18.07 -35.40
C ARG A 41 13.56 -18.11 -34.37
N ILE A 42 13.18 -16.96 -33.81
CA ILE A 42 12.10 -16.89 -32.82
C ILE A 42 10.79 -17.33 -33.50
N ASN A 43 9.98 -18.11 -32.78
CA ASN A 43 8.76 -18.76 -33.27
C ASN A 43 8.96 -19.81 -34.39
N THR A 44 10.18 -20.34 -34.53
CA THR A 44 10.44 -21.51 -35.38
C THR A 44 10.59 -22.78 -34.52
N ARG A 45 10.36 -23.95 -35.12
CA ARG A 45 10.51 -25.24 -34.42
C ARG A 45 11.94 -25.75 -34.53
N HIS A 46 12.46 -26.31 -33.45
CA HIS A 46 13.80 -26.91 -33.40
C HIS A 46 13.72 -28.43 -33.23
N GLU A 47 14.04 -29.19 -34.27
CA GLU A 47 13.97 -30.66 -34.23
C GLU A 47 14.95 -31.27 -33.20
N GLY A 48 16.11 -30.64 -32.98
CA GLY A 48 17.05 -31.03 -31.92
C GLY A 48 16.47 -30.91 -30.51
N ALA A 49 15.51 -30.00 -30.30
CA ALA A 49 14.84 -29.85 -29.01
C ALA A 49 13.82 -30.97 -28.76
N GLN A 50 13.18 -31.50 -29.81
CA GLN A 50 12.24 -32.62 -29.68
C GLN A 50 12.92 -33.89 -29.18
N LEU A 51 14.18 -34.12 -29.56
CA LEU A 51 14.97 -35.24 -29.06
C LEU A 51 15.23 -35.15 -27.55
N VAL A 52 15.47 -33.92 -27.04
CA VAL A 52 15.60 -33.66 -25.60
C VAL A 52 14.25 -33.82 -24.91
N LEU A 53 13.18 -33.26 -25.46
CA LEU A 53 11.83 -33.36 -24.89
C LEU A 53 11.33 -34.81 -24.80
N ALA A 54 11.66 -35.65 -25.78
CA ALA A 54 11.27 -37.06 -25.80
C ALA A 54 12.05 -37.91 -24.79
N ASN A 55 13.34 -37.64 -24.58
CA ASN A 55 14.22 -38.51 -23.79
C ASN A 55 14.61 -37.94 -22.42
N GLY A 56 14.37 -36.65 -22.17
CA GLY A 56 14.73 -35.95 -20.92
C GLY A 56 16.23 -35.86 -20.66
N ARG A 57 17.08 -35.98 -21.70
CA ARG A 57 18.54 -36.05 -21.59
C ARG A 57 19.21 -35.05 -22.51
N VAL A 58 20.48 -34.74 -22.22
CA VAL A 58 21.33 -33.93 -23.07
C VAL A 58 21.50 -34.60 -24.43
N VAL A 59 21.35 -33.82 -25.51
CA VAL A 59 21.52 -34.26 -26.89
C VAL A 59 22.61 -33.41 -27.53
N GLU A 60 23.72 -34.06 -27.87
CA GLU A 60 24.82 -33.47 -28.63
C GLU A 60 24.58 -33.71 -30.12
N ILE A 61 24.68 -32.66 -30.93
CA ILE A 61 24.45 -32.71 -32.37
C ILE A 61 25.74 -32.30 -33.07
N ASP A 62 26.36 -33.26 -33.76
CA ASP A 62 27.55 -33.03 -34.57
C ASP A 62 27.19 -32.55 -35.99
N VAL A 63 28.21 -32.24 -36.79
CA VAL A 63 28.04 -31.71 -38.16
C VAL A 63 27.34 -32.70 -39.09
N GLN A 64 27.48 -34.01 -38.89
CA GLN A 64 26.84 -35.02 -39.73
C GLN A 64 25.36 -35.15 -39.38
N THR A 65 25.04 -35.20 -38.09
CA THR A 65 23.68 -35.29 -37.55
C THR A 65 22.88 -34.02 -37.84
N ALA A 66 23.52 -32.84 -37.77
CA ALA A 66 22.87 -31.57 -38.11
C ALA A 66 22.36 -31.53 -39.55
N LYS A 67 23.03 -32.19 -40.51
CA LYS A 67 22.58 -32.24 -41.93
C LYS A 67 21.31 -33.08 -42.13
N CYS A 68 21.00 -33.97 -41.20
CA CYS A 68 19.83 -34.84 -41.25
C CYS A 68 18.60 -34.20 -40.58
N LEU A 69 18.76 -33.06 -39.91
CA LEU A 69 17.71 -32.39 -39.13
C LEU A 69 17.41 -31.01 -39.72
N LYS A 70 16.14 -30.62 -39.73
CA LYS A 70 15.71 -29.37 -40.35
C LYS A 70 15.91 -28.18 -39.40
N GLY A 71 16.69 -27.18 -39.82
CA GLY A 71 16.89 -25.94 -39.06
C GLY A 71 17.79 -26.09 -37.82
N VAL A 72 18.63 -27.14 -37.80
CA VAL A 72 19.51 -27.48 -36.68
C VAL A 72 20.95 -27.17 -37.06
N GLN A 73 21.65 -26.48 -36.16
CA GLN A 73 23.10 -26.25 -36.24
C GLN A 73 23.83 -27.21 -35.29
N PRO A 74 25.11 -27.54 -35.54
CA PRO A 74 25.92 -28.29 -34.58
C PRO A 74 25.92 -27.60 -33.22
N GLY A 75 25.84 -28.37 -32.15
CA GLY A 75 25.71 -27.82 -30.81
C GLY A 75 25.25 -28.81 -29.75
N ILE A 76 24.90 -28.28 -28.58
CA ILE A 76 24.38 -29.05 -27.46
C ILE A 76 22.97 -28.56 -27.13
N ASN A 77 22.02 -29.49 -27.02
CA ASN A 77 20.68 -29.24 -26.51
C ASN A 77 20.53 -29.89 -25.12
N LEU A 78 20.08 -29.09 -24.15
CA LEU A 78 20.02 -29.42 -22.74
C LEU A 78 18.57 -29.37 -22.27
N PRO A 79 18.11 -30.31 -21.41
CA PRO A 79 16.83 -30.15 -20.75
C PRO A 79 16.88 -28.97 -19.77
N LEU A 80 15.85 -28.12 -19.80
CA LEU A 80 15.65 -27.06 -18.83
C LEU A 80 14.63 -27.53 -17.78
N LEU A 81 15.08 -27.66 -16.53
CA LEU A 81 14.29 -28.25 -15.45
C LEU A 81 13.90 -27.20 -14.40
N HIS A 82 12.68 -27.32 -13.87
CA HIS A 82 12.26 -26.60 -12.67
C HIS A 82 11.50 -27.56 -11.76
N ASP A 83 11.90 -27.68 -10.50
CA ASP A 83 11.39 -28.68 -9.55
C ASP A 83 11.37 -30.11 -10.12
N GLN A 84 12.47 -30.51 -10.77
CA GLN A 84 12.63 -31.81 -11.45
C GLN A 84 11.66 -32.07 -12.61
N ARG A 85 10.92 -31.06 -13.06
CA ARG A 85 10.03 -31.13 -14.22
C ARG A 85 10.65 -30.45 -15.42
N LEU A 86 10.57 -31.09 -16.57
CA LEU A 86 11.02 -30.54 -17.85
C LEU A 86 10.05 -29.44 -18.30
N ILE A 87 10.54 -28.20 -18.36
CA ILE A 87 9.75 -27.02 -18.75
C ILE A 87 10.11 -26.51 -20.15
N GLY A 88 11.28 -26.89 -20.67
CA GLY A 88 11.77 -26.47 -21.98
C GLY A 88 13.14 -27.07 -22.33
N VAL A 89 13.79 -26.49 -23.34
CA VAL A 89 15.10 -26.91 -23.83
C VAL A 89 16.00 -25.69 -24.04
N LEU A 90 17.29 -25.84 -23.75
CA LEU A 90 18.34 -24.88 -24.07
C LEU A 90 19.23 -25.42 -25.18
N GLY A 91 19.37 -24.69 -26.27
CA GLY A 91 20.29 -25.02 -27.36
C GLY A 91 21.46 -24.04 -27.39
N ILE A 92 22.68 -24.57 -27.47
CA ILE A 92 23.90 -23.77 -27.69
C ILE A 92 24.52 -24.21 -28.99
N THR A 93 24.70 -23.28 -29.93
CA THR A 93 25.34 -23.55 -31.21
C THR A 93 26.87 -23.52 -31.07
N GLY A 94 27.55 -24.52 -31.61
CA GLY A 94 29.01 -24.62 -31.67
C GLY A 94 29.51 -26.06 -31.68
N ASP A 95 30.81 -26.25 -31.45
CA ASP A 95 31.44 -27.57 -31.39
C ASP A 95 31.08 -28.29 -30.08
N PRO A 96 30.36 -29.43 -30.10
CA PRO A 96 29.91 -30.12 -28.88
C PRO A 96 31.03 -30.43 -27.88
N ASP A 97 32.23 -30.79 -28.35
CA ASP A 97 33.33 -31.14 -27.44
C ASP A 97 33.85 -29.94 -26.63
N GLN A 98 33.78 -28.74 -27.20
CA GLN A 98 34.18 -27.48 -26.54
C GLN A 98 33.06 -26.92 -25.67
N LEU A 99 31.80 -27.23 -26.01
CA LEU A 99 30.64 -26.64 -25.39
C LEU A 99 30.20 -27.30 -24.08
N ARG A 100 30.62 -28.53 -23.77
CA ARG A 100 30.12 -29.27 -22.58
C ARG A 100 30.22 -28.48 -21.27
N THR A 101 31.36 -27.83 -21.01
CA THR A 101 31.55 -27.03 -19.77
C THR A 101 30.67 -25.78 -19.75
N TYR A 102 30.52 -25.11 -20.89
CA TYR A 102 29.69 -23.93 -21.02
C TYR A 102 28.21 -24.28 -20.93
N ALA A 103 27.80 -25.39 -21.54
CA ALA A 103 26.46 -25.93 -21.52
C ALA A 103 25.92 -26.12 -20.10
N GLU A 104 26.73 -26.71 -19.21
CA GLU A 104 26.38 -26.85 -17.80
C GLU A 104 26.19 -25.50 -17.09
N LEU A 105 27.04 -24.50 -17.36
CA LEU A 105 26.90 -23.16 -16.81
C LEU A 105 25.64 -22.45 -17.30
N VAL A 106 25.32 -22.57 -18.59
CA VAL A 106 24.09 -22.02 -19.17
C VAL A 106 22.87 -22.67 -18.54
N ARG A 107 22.88 -24.00 -18.37
CA ARG A 107 21.78 -24.72 -17.72
C ARG A 107 21.57 -24.19 -16.30
N MET A 108 22.62 -24.12 -15.47
CA MET A 108 22.50 -23.60 -14.10
C MET A 108 21.99 -22.16 -14.07
N THR A 109 22.46 -21.31 -14.97
CA THR A 109 22.03 -19.90 -15.05
C THR A 109 20.56 -19.80 -15.43
N ALA A 110 20.12 -20.55 -16.44
CA ALA A 110 18.73 -20.57 -16.86
C ALA A 110 17.79 -21.15 -15.79
N GLU A 111 18.16 -22.28 -15.18
CA GLU A 111 17.39 -22.89 -14.07
C GLU A 111 17.29 -21.93 -12.88
N MET A 112 18.36 -21.20 -12.56
CA MET A 112 18.36 -20.17 -11.51
C MET A 112 17.43 -19.00 -11.85
N LEU A 113 17.48 -18.48 -13.08
CA LEU A 113 16.62 -17.37 -13.54
C LEU A 113 15.14 -17.77 -13.53
N VAL A 114 14.84 -18.97 -14.00
CA VAL A 114 13.50 -19.57 -13.91
C VAL A 114 13.05 -19.65 -12.46
N GLY A 115 13.88 -20.23 -11.57
CA GLY A 115 13.57 -20.35 -10.15
C GLY A 115 13.35 -18.99 -9.49
N GLN A 116 14.17 -18.00 -9.83
CA GLN A 116 14.04 -16.63 -9.33
C GLN A 116 12.73 -15.98 -9.78
N ARG A 117 12.37 -16.08 -11.07
CA ARG A 117 11.11 -15.53 -11.60
C ARG A 117 9.90 -16.20 -10.98
N HIS A 118 9.93 -17.52 -10.83
CA HIS A 118 8.84 -18.25 -10.18
C HIS A 118 8.67 -17.82 -8.73
N GLN A 119 9.76 -17.75 -7.96
CA GLN A 119 9.74 -17.31 -6.58
C GLN A 119 9.23 -15.86 -6.42
N GLN A 120 9.63 -14.95 -7.33
CA GLN A 120 9.12 -13.58 -7.36
C GLN A 120 7.62 -13.53 -7.64
N ALA A 121 7.14 -14.28 -8.63
CA ALA A 121 5.72 -14.36 -8.96
C ALA A 121 4.88 -14.92 -7.80
N GLU A 122 5.37 -15.98 -7.13
CA GLU A 122 4.70 -16.54 -5.94
C GLU A 122 4.67 -15.55 -4.78
N GLN A 123 5.78 -14.84 -4.52
CA GLN A 123 5.82 -13.82 -3.48
C GLN A 123 4.85 -12.68 -3.76
N GLN A 124 4.79 -12.21 -5.01
CA GLN A 124 3.88 -11.15 -5.42
C GLN A 124 2.42 -11.61 -5.35
N TRP A 125 2.11 -12.83 -5.80
CA TRP A 125 0.79 -13.41 -5.68
C TRP A 125 0.36 -13.54 -4.21
N ARG A 126 1.26 -14.05 -3.35
CA ARG A 126 1.00 -14.18 -1.91
C ARG A 126 0.75 -12.81 -1.26
N ARG A 127 1.52 -11.80 -1.65
CA ARG A 127 1.34 -10.43 -1.17
C ARG A 127 -0.01 -9.84 -1.60
N GLN A 128 -0.34 -9.93 -2.90
CA GLN A 128 -1.63 -9.48 -3.41
C GLN A 128 -2.79 -10.19 -2.69
N ARG A 129 -2.68 -11.51 -2.50
CA ARG A 129 -3.69 -12.28 -1.77
C ARG A 129 -3.83 -11.83 -0.32
N CYS A 130 -2.72 -11.52 0.35
CA CYS A 130 -2.76 -10.93 1.70
C CYS A 130 -3.49 -9.59 1.70
N ASP A 131 -3.20 -8.71 0.75
CA ASP A 131 -3.81 -7.38 0.67
C ASP A 131 -5.33 -7.47 0.41
N ASP A 132 -5.74 -8.32 -0.54
CA ASP A 132 -7.15 -8.58 -0.83
C ASP A 132 -7.87 -9.14 0.41
N LEU A 133 -7.23 -10.07 1.13
CA LEU A 133 -7.80 -10.66 2.34
C LEU A 133 -7.92 -9.64 3.47
N LEU A 134 -6.92 -8.77 3.66
CA LEU A 134 -6.98 -7.69 4.65
C LEU A 134 -8.10 -6.70 4.31
N ALA A 135 -8.28 -6.34 3.03
CA ALA A 135 -9.37 -5.49 2.59
C ALA A 135 -10.74 -6.12 2.89
N LEU A 136 -10.92 -7.43 2.62
CA LEU A 136 -12.15 -8.16 2.94
C LEU A 136 -12.40 -8.28 4.45
N LEU A 137 -11.37 -8.56 5.23
CA LEU A 137 -11.46 -8.65 6.70
C LEU A 137 -11.84 -7.31 7.34
N LEU A 138 -11.39 -6.21 6.72
CA LEU A 138 -11.63 -4.85 7.21
C LEU A 138 -12.90 -4.20 6.65
N GLY A 139 -13.48 -4.78 5.59
CA GLY A 139 -14.76 -4.38 5.02
C GLY A 139 -15.98 -4.90 5.78
N ASP A 140 -17.16 -4.56 5.26
CA ASP A 140 -18.42 -5.07 5.80
C ASP A 140 -18.54 -6.58 5.55
N GLY A 141 -18.93 -7.35 6.57
CA GLY A 141 -19.00 -8.82 6.48
C GLY A 141 -17.68 -9.58 6.73
N GLY A 142 -16.60 -8.89 7.12
CA GLY A 142 -15.30 -9.51 7.42
C GLY A 142 -15.25 -10.44 8.65
N ASP A 143 -16.40 -10.80 9.25
CA ASP A 143 -16.52 -11.79 10.34
C ASP A 143 -16.75 -13.22 9.83
N SER A 144 -16.80 -13.41 8.50
CA SER A 144 -16.95 -14.74 7.92
C SER A 144 -15.87 -15.70 8.45
N PRO A 145 -16.25 -16.83 9.09
CA PRO A 145 -15.28 -17.80 9.61
C PRO A 145 -14.28 -18.26 8.55
N ARG A 146 -14.74 -18.39 7.29
CA ARG A 146 -13.90 -18.77 6.15
C ARG A 146 -12.75 -17.79 5.93
N LEU A 147 -13.01 -16.48 5.99
CA LEU A 147 -11.99 -15.45 5.80
C LEU A 147 -10.99 -15.45 6.97
N VAL A 148 -11.48 -15.65 8.20
CA VAL A 148 -10.63 -15.70 9.40
C VAL A 148 -9.72 -16.92 9.39
N ASP A 149 -10.24 -18.07 8.96
CA ASP A 149 -9.45 -19.30 8.85
C ASP A 149 -8.43 -19.22 7.73
N GLU A 150 -8.78 -18.65 6.58
CA GLU A 150 -7.83 -18.36 5.50
C GLU A 150 -6.71 -17.43 5.98
N ALA A 151 -7.04 -16.37 6.73
CA ALA A 151 -6.06 -15.44 7.28
C ALA A 151 -5.05 -16.15 8.19
N ARG A 152 -5.53 -17.06 9.04
CA ARG A 152 -4.68 -17.88 9.91
C ARG A 152 -3.77 -18.81 9.10
N GLN A 153 -4.28 -19.44 8.04
CA GLN A 153 -3.48 -20.30 7.16
C GLN A 153 -2.38 -19.52 6.45
N MET A 154 -2.62 -18.25 6.09
CA MET A 154 -1.60 -17.37 5.52
C MET A 154 -0.57 -16.86 6.54
N GLY A 155 -0.76 -17.15 7.83
CA GLY A 155 0.10 -16.71 8.94
C GLY A 155 -0.32 -15.38 9.57
N LEU A 156 -1.46 -14.80 9.17
CA LEU A 156 -2.00 -13.62 9.81
C LEU A 156 -2.57 -14.00 11.18
N LYS A 157 -2.37 -13.12 12.18
CA LYS A 157 -2.81 -13.33 13.56
C LYS A 157 -3.97 -12.39 13.92
N PRO A 158 -5.22 -12.65 13.47
CA PRO A 158 -6.37 -11.76 13.67
C PRO A 158 -6.77 -11.52 15.13
N GLN A 159 -6.35 -12.41 16.03
CA GLN A 159 -6.58 -12.34 17.46
C GLN A 159 -5.73 -11.27 18.18
N LEU A 160 -4.62 -10.84 17.59
CA LEU A 160 -3.74 -9.87 18.24
C LEU A 160 -4.35 -8.47 18.24
N SER A 161 -4.26 -7.80 19.38
CA SER A 161 -4.63 -6.40 19.51
C SER A 161 -3.67 -5.51 18.72
N ARG A 162 -4.23 -4.58 17.96
CA ARG A 162 -3.46 -3.68 17.08
C ARG A 162 -3.92 -2.24 17.19
N ILE A 163 -3.05 -1.32 16.82
CA ILE A 163 -3.35 0.10 16.67
C ILE A 163 -3.29 0.42 15.17
N PRO A 164 -4.41 0.78 14.51
CA PRO A 164 -4.41 1.16 13.12
C PRO A 164 -3.87 2.59 12.97
N CYS A 165 -2.89 2.76 12.09
CA CYS A 165 -2.30 4.01 11.67
C CYS A 165 -2.52 4.15 10.17
N LEU A 166 -3.26 5.16 9.72
CA LEU A 166 -3.50 5.43 8.30
C LEU A 166 -2.62 6.59 7.86
N PHE A 167 -1.64 6.30 6.99
CA PHE A 167 -0.76 7.29 6.41
C PHE A 167 -1.37 7.87 5.14
N GLU A 168 -1.21 9.18 4.96
CA GLU A 168 -1.38 9.85 3.68
C GLU A 168 0.00 10.24 3.14
N LEU A 169 0.27 9.82 1.92
CA LEU A 169 1.55 9.99 1.24
C LEU A 169 1.40 10.97 0.08
N GLU A 170 2.51 11.60 -0.30
CA GLU A 170 2.57 12.41 -1.51
C GLU A 170 2.34 11.52 -2.77
N PRO A 171 1.58 11.99 -3.78
CA PRO A 171 1.39 11.24 -5.03
C PRO A 171 2.71 10.86 -5.69
N GLY A 172 2.82 9.61 -6.15
CA GLY A 172 4.02 9.08 -6.79
C GLY A 172 5.00 8.39 -5.83
N GLN A 173 4.78 8.46 -4.52
CA GLN A 173 5.47 7.58 -3.57
C GLN A 173 4.92 6.15 -3.67
N GLY A 174 5.79 5.17 -3.95
CA GLY A 174 5.42 3.77 -3.89
C GLY A 174 5.22 3.30 -2.44
N THR A 175 4.08 2.69 -2.14
CA THR A 175 3.79 2.16 -0.79
C THR A 175 4.57 0.90 -0.47
N ASP A 176 5.07 0.18 -1.48
CA ASP A 176 5.65 -1.14 -1.30
C ASP A 176 6.92 -1.17 -0.47
N ALA A 177 7.80 -0.19 -0.68
CA ALA A 177 9.06 -0.07 0.07
C ALA A 177 8.79 0.29 1.55
N LEU A 178 7.79 1.15 1.80
CA LEU A 178 7.39 1.52 3.15
C LEU A 178 6.73 0.33 3.88
N ILE A 179 5.87 -0.44 3.20
CA ILE A 179 5.29 -1.68 3.73
C ILE A 179 6.40 -2.64 4.18
N ALA A 180 7.38 -2.90 3.32
CA ALA A 180 8.50 -3.80 3.63
C ALA A 180 9.34 -3.26 4.80
N TRP A 181 9.58 -1.95 4.85
CA TRP A 181 10.30 -1.31 5.95
C TRP A 181 9.58 -1.44 7.30
N LEU A 182 8.25 -1.24 7.31
CA LEU A 182 7.43 -1.37 8.52
C LEU A 182 7.39 -2.83 9.00
N GLN A 183 7.15 -3.78 8.08
CA GLN A 183 7.08 -5.21 8.41
C GLN A 183 8.42 -5.77 8.90
N SER A 184 9.56 -5.30 8.36
CA SER A 184 10.89 -5.74 8.81
C SER A 184 11.25 -5.27 10.23
N ARG A 185 10.71 -4.12 10.68
CA ARG A 185 10.97 -3.56 12.03
C ARG A 185 9.94 -3.93 13.06
N TYR A 186 8.70 -4.14 12.64
CA TYR A 186 7.57 -4.37 13.52
C TYR A 186 6.89 -5.68 13.11
N PRO A 187 7.36 -6.83 13.65
CA PRO A 187 6.75 -8.13 13.40
C PRO A 187 5.25 -8.12 13.71
N ASP A 188 4.49 -8.98 13.04
CA ASP A 188 3.03 -9.09 13.18
C ASP A 188 2.21 -7.85 12.77
N SER A 189 2.86 -6.85 12.14
CA SER A 189 2.20 -5.71 11.50
C SER A 189 1.37 -6.14 10.30
N TRP A 190 0.17 -5.59 10.19
CA TRP A 190 -0.60 -5.68 8.95
C TRP A 190 -0.45 -4.38 8.18
N CYS A 191 -0.09 -4.47 6.91
CA CYS A 191 0.04 -3.32 6.04
C CYS A 191 -0.68 -3.61 4.73
N PHE A 192 -1.49 -2.69 4.24
CA PHE A 192 -2.00 -2.75 2.88
C PHE A 192 -2.34 -1.34 2.37
N SER A 193 -2.28 -1.17 1.05
CA SER A 193 -2.60 0.08 0.38
C SER A 193 -4.10 0.16 0.11
N ALA A 194 -4.83 1.09 0.73
CA ALA A 194 -6.24 1.31 0.40
C ALA A 194 -6.41 2.19 -0.86
N SER A 195 -5.39 2.99 -1.18
CA SER A 195 -5.29 3.78 -2.41
C SER A 195 -3.82 4.02 -2.75
N PRO A 196 -3.47 4.61 -3.92
CA PRO A 196 -2.08 4.94 -4.28
C PRO A 196 -1.40 5.93 -3.33
N VAL A 197 -2.19 6.70 -2.57
CA VAL A 197 -1.72 7.75 -1.66
C VAL A 197 -2.03 7.44 -0.20
N SER A 198 -2.54 6.25 0.11
CA SER A 198 -2.87 5.87 1.48
C SER A 198 -2.42 4.46 1.83
N LEU A 199 -1.78 4.36 2.99
CA LEU A 199 -1.27 3.11 3.53
C LEU A 199 -1.87 2.88 4.92
N LEU A 200 -2.61 1.80 5.12
CA LEU A 200 -2.99 1.37 6.46
C LEU A 200 -1.89 0.50 7.04
N TRP A 201 -1.41 0.86 8.22
CA TRP A 201 -0.52 0.07 9.04
C TRP A 201 -1.17 -0.23 10.39
N CYS A 202 -1.54 -1.48 10.63
CA CYS A 202 -1.98 -1.95 11.94
C CYS A 202 -0.79 -2.54 12.69
N ARG A 203 -0.17 -1.75 13.55
CA ARG A 203 0.93 -2.20 14.41
C ARG A 203 0.41 -3.01 15.61
N PRO A 204 1.18 -3.98 16.13
CA PRO A 204 0.84 -4.63 17.40
C PRO A 204 0.72 -3.61 18.54
N ALA A 205 -0.26 -3.79 19.43
CA ALA A 205 -0.49 -2.86 20.55
C ALA A 205 0.68 -2.83 21.55
N THR A 206 1.54 -3.85 21.56
CA THR A 206 2.77 -3.90 22.36
C THR A 206 3.85 -2.92 21.88
N VAL A 207 3.74 -2.43 20.65
CA VAL A 207 4.70 -1.51 20.04
C VAL A 207 4.32 -0.07 20.37
N VAL A 208 4.93 0.47 21.43
CA VAL A 208 4.80 1.89 21.81
C VAL A 208 5.78 2.72 20.98
N LEU A 209 5.27 3.74 20.29
CA LEU A 209 6.07 4.67 19.48
C LEU A 209 5.57 6.08 19.71
N ASP A 210 6.48 7.01 19.55
CA ASP A 210 6.18 8.42 19.34
C ASP A 210 5.95 8.64 17.84
N GLU A 211 4.73 9.03 17.48
CA GLU A 211 4.31 9.23 16.10
C GLU A 211 5.11 10.35 15.41
N GLN A 212 5.48 11.40 16.14
CA GLN A 212 6.20 12.53 15.58
C GLN A 212 7.63 12.14 15.24
N ARG A 213 8.31 11.43 16.15
CA ARG A 213 9.65 10.86 15.89
C ARG A 213 9.64 9.84 14.77
N LEU A 214 8.56 9.07 14.64
CA LEU A 214 8.40 8.15 13.52
C LEU A 214 8.35 8.92 12.20
N LEU A 215 7.53 9.98 12.09
CA LEU A 215 7.46 10.80 10.88
C LEU A 215 8.81 11.42 10.54
N GLU A 216 9.52 12.02 11.51
CA GLU A 216 10.86 12.59 11.30
C GLU A 216 11.85 11.55 10.75
N LYS A 217 11.79 10.33 11.27
CA LYS A 217 12.62 9.21 10.78
C LYS A 217 12.23 8.79 9.37
N LEU A 218 10.93 8.79 9.05
CA LEU A 218 10.46 8.45 7.72
C LEU A 218 10.89 9.52 6.69
N ASP A 219 10.78 10.80 7.06
CA ASP A 219 11.23 11.93 6.25
C ASP A 219 12.74 11.84 5.98
N GLY A 220 13.55 11.54 7.01
CA GLY A 220 15.00 11.36 6.88
C GLY A 220 15.42 10.17 6.00
N LEU A 221 14.51 9.24 5.75
CA LEU A 221 14.70 8.10 4.84
C LEU A 221 14.11 8.36 3.45
N GLY A 222 13.56 9.55 3.21
CA GLY A 222 13.05 10.00 1.91
C GLY A 222 11.56 9.72 1.67
N TRP A 223 10.82 9.22 2.66
CA TRP A 223 9.36 9.07 2.54
C TRP A 223 8.65 10.39 2.85
N GLN A 224 7.86 10.88 1.90
CA GLN A 224 7.10 12.12 2.00
C GLN A 224 5.72 11.82 2.57
N VAL A 225 5.66 11.67 3.90
CA VAL A 225 4.41 11.42 4.61
C VAL A 225 3.74 12.75 4.93
N LEU A 226 2.61 13.04 4.30
CA LEU A 226 1.87 14.28 4.52
C LEU A 226 1.28 14.31 5.93
N ARG A 227 0.61 13.23 6.32
CA ARG A 227 0.05 13.07 7.68
C ARG A 227 -0.20 11.61 8.03
N VAL A 228 -0.43 11.35 9.32
CA VAL A 228 -0.82 10.05 9.86
C VAL A 228 -2.00 10.19 10.83
N ALA A 229 -3.07 9.45 10.57
CA ALA A 229 -4.20 9.29 11.48
C ALA A 229 -4.00 8.03 12.34
N VAL A 230 -3.95 8.20 13.67
CA VAL A 230 -3.62 7.13 14.62
C VAL A 230 -4.83 6.77 15.45
N GLY A 231 -5.23 5.50 15.37
CA GLY A 231 -6.37 4.94 16.08
C GLY A 231 -6.09 4.63 17.55
N GLY A 232 -7.11 4.13 18.23
CA GLY A 232 -6.93 3.48 19.53
C GLY A 232 -6.56 2.01 19.39
N GLN A 233 -6.17 1.39 20.50
CA GLN A 233 -6.04 -0.06 20.58
C GLN A 233 -7.36 -0.73 20.18
N ALA A 234 -7.25 -1.68 19.28
CA ALA A 234 -8.35 -2.48 18.76
C ALA A 234 -8.11 -3.95 19.06
N ASP A 235 -9.01 -4.54 19.84
CA ASP A 235 -8.96 -5.96 20.17
C ASP A 235 -9.77 -6.76 19.13
N GLY A 236 -9.10 -7.74 18.52
CA GLY A 236 -9.67 -8.57 17.46
C GLY A 236 -10.10 -7.80 16.19
N LEU A 237 -10.64 -8.56 15.22
CA LEU A 237 -11.03 -8.03 13.91
C LEU A 237 -12.17 -7.01 13.97
N ALA A 238 -13.20 -7.26 14.79
CA ALA A 238 -14.34 -6.35 14.91
C ALA A 238 -13.93 -4.99 15.50
N GLY A 239 -13.03 -4.99 16.49
CA GLY A 239 -12.43 -3.76 17.00
C GLY A 239 -11.62 -3.04 15.93
N LEU A 240 -10.81 -3.80 15.19
CA LEU A 240 -9.93 -3.25 14.16
C LEU A 240 -10.71 -2.60 13.03
N ARG A 241 -11.81 -3.22 12.56
CA ARG A 241 -12.74 -2.62 11.59
C ARG A 241 -13.34 -1.31 12.05
N ARG A 242 -13.83 -1.26 13.30
CA ARG A 242 -14.40 -0.02 13.85
C ARG A 242 -13.33 1.08 13.94
N CYS A 243 -12.13 0.75 14.41
CA CYS A 243 -11.05 1.73 14.48
C CYS A 243 -10.56 2.15 13.09
N TYR A 244 -10.50 1.23 12.12
CA TYR A 244 -10.15 1.53 10.73
C TYR A 244 -11.09 2.59 10.14
N ARG A 245 -12.41 2.38 10.23
CA ARG A 245 -13.39 3.38 9.77
C ARG A 245 -13.18 4.75 10.41
N ARG A 246 -12.90 4.78 11.72
CA ARG A 246 -12.66 6.04 12.45
C ARG A 246 -11.36 6.73 12.07
N VAL A 247 -10.28 6.01 11.76
CA VAL A 247 -9.04 6.64 11.29
C VAL A 247 -9.17 7.12 9.85
N SER A 248 -9.98 6.46 9.02
CA SER A 248 -10.34 6.97 7.69
C SER A 248 -11.14 8.26 7.79
N ASP A 249 -12.16 8.31 8.66
CA ASP A 249 -12.93 9.52 8.95
C ASP A 249 -12.00 10.64 9.49
N LEU A 250 -11.05 10.29 10.37
CA LEU A 250 -10.07 11.23 10.93
C LEU A 250 -9.08 11.77 9.89
N LEU A 251 -8.67 10.95 8.93
CA LEU A 251 -7.80 11.40 7.87
C LEU A 251 -8.52 12.43 6.98
N GLY A 252 -9.79 12.17 6.66
CA GLY A 252 -10.65 13.14 5.94
C GLY A 252 -10.83 14.44 6.72
N TYR A 253 -11.15 14.34 8.02
CA TYR A 253 -11.24 15.48 8.92
C TYR A 253 -9.92 16.27 8.96
N GLY A 254 -8.79 15.58 9.08
CA GLY A 254 -7.48 16.20 9.08
C GLY A 254 -7.20 16.98 7.81
N ARG A 255 -7.55 16.42 6.65
CA ARG A 255 -7.33 17.07 5.34
C ARG A 255 -8.06 18.39 5.21
N GLU A 256 -9.33 18.44 5.62
CA GLU A 256 -10.18 19.62 5.40
C GLU A 256 -10.14 20.60 6.58
N VAL A 257 -10.04 20.09 7.82
CA VAL A 257 -10.16 20.91 9.02
C VAL A 257 -8.81 21.25 9.66
N LEU A 258 -7.81 20.38 9.53
CA LEU A 258 -6.49 20.52 10.17
C LEU A 258 -5.34 20.38 9.16
N PRO A 259 -5.29 21.20 8.09
CA PRO A 259 -4.37 20.99 6.97
C PRO A 259 -2.88 20.98 7.39
N SER A 260 -2.53 21.75 8.42
CA SER A 260 -1.17 21.88 8.95
C SER A 260 -0.76 20.77 9.93
N SER A 261 -1.70 19.93 10.39
CA SER A 261 -1.43 18.88 11.38
C SER A 261 -0.98 17.58 10.71
N ARG A 262 0.28 17.18 10.93
CA ARG A 262 0.83 15.92 10.42
C ARG A 262 0.47 14.70 11.27
N VAL A 263 0.30 14.85 12.59
CA VAL A 263 -0.05 13.75 13.50
C VAL A 263 -1.46 13.97 14.03
N LEU A 264 -2.35 13.01 13.76
CA LEU A 264 -3.75 13.09 14.12
C LEU A 264 -4.10 11.90 15.03
N PRO A 265 -3.97 12.05 16.36
CA PRO A 265 -4.33 10.98 17.27
C PRO A 265 -5.83 11.00 17.54
N LEU A 266 -6.51 9.87 17.31
CA LEU A 266 -7.96 9.74 17.43
C LEU A 266 -8.46 10.08 18.83
N ASN A 267 -7.66 9.87 19.87
CA ASN A 267 -8.02 10.20 21.25
C ASN A 267 -8.32 11.70 21.46
N ARG A 268 -7.64 12.59 20.73
CA ARG A 268 -7.80 14.04 20.77
C ARG A 268 -9.00 14.51 19.97
N TYR A 269 -9.31 13.84 18.86
CA TYR A 269 -10.33 14.28 17.90
C TYR A 269 -11.59 13.38 17.87
N ARG A 270 -11.87 12.60 18.93
CA ARG A 270 -12.99 11.64 18.94
C ARG A 270 -14.33 12.26 18.57
N LEU A 271 -14.65 13.41 19.17
CA LEU A 271 -15.91 14.12 18.95
C LEU A 271 -15.97 14.76 17.56
N PRO A 272 -14.99 15.59 17.13
CA PRO A 272 -14.97 16.14 15.78
C PRO A 272 -15.06 15.08 14.68
N VAL A 273 -14.35 13.96 14.82
CA VAL A 273 -14.39 12.84 13.87
C VAL A 273 -15.75 12.16 13.83
N MET A 274 -16.42 12.03 14.98
CA MET A 274 -17.79 11.51 15.03
C MET A 274 -18.75 12.41 14.27
N LEU A 275 -18.65 13.74 14.45
CA LEU A 275 -19.46 14.71 13.72
C LEU A 275 -19.12 14.71 12.22
N TRP A 276 -17.83 14.65 11.89
CA TRP A 276 -17.32 14.64 10.51
C TRP A 276 -17.92 13.53 9.65
N ARG A 277 -18.11 12.35 10.24
CA ARG A 277 -18.74 11.21 9.59
C ARG A 277 -20.16 11.52 9.11
N TYR A 278 -20.88 12.38 9.83
CA TYR A 278 -22.25 12.80 9.54
C TYR A 278 -22.32 14.23 8.95
N ARG A 279 -21.20 14.79 8.46
CA ARG A 279 -21.13 16.19 7.96
C ARG A 279 -22.10 16.51 6.81
N THR A 280 -22.65 15.50 6.14
CA THR A 280 -23.63 15.64 5.06
C THR A 280 -25.04 15.21 5.49
N ASP A 281 -25.24 14.90 6.78
CA ASP A 281 -26.53 14.47 7.33
C ASP A 281 -27.39 15.70 7.65
N ASP A 282 -28.66 15.66 7.24
CA ASP A 282 -29.60 16.77 7.44
C ASP A 282 -29.75 17.14 8.92
N ALA A 283 -29.75 16.16 9.84
CA ALA A 283 -29.92 16.41 11.26
C ALA A 283 -28.70 17.15 11.86
N LEU A 284 -27.50 16.87 11.34
CA LEU A 284 -26.32 17.63 11.72
C LEU A 284 -26.40 19.04 11.16
N GLU A 285 -26.78 19.22 9.89
CA GLU A 285 -26.98 20.54 9.30
C GLU A 285 -27.97 21.38 10.12
N GLU A 286 -29.08 20.78 10.60
CA GLU A 286 -30.03 21.44 11.49
C GLU A 286 -29.40 21.93 12.79
N LEU A 287 -28.55 21.10 13.41
CA LEU A 287 -27.82 21.44 14.63
C LEU A 287 -26.83 22.59 14.41
N LEU A 288 -26.27 22.71 13.20
CA LEU A 288 -25.28 23.73 12.83
C LEU A 288 -25.91 25.07 12.38
N LYS A 289 -27.23 25.11 12.10
CA LYS A 289 -27.96 26.33 11.68
C LYS A 289 -27.65 27.57 12.54
N PRO A 290 -27.57 27.50 13.89
CA PRO A 290 -27.22 28.67 14.71
C PRO A 290 -25.85 29.26 14.36
N LEU A 291 -24.84 28.42 14.12
CA LEU A 291 -23.52 28.88 13.73
C LEU A 291 -23.52 29.44 12.29
N HIS A 292 -24.20 28.79 11.36
CA HIS A 292 -24.32 29.28 9.97
C HIS A 292 -24.90 30.70 9.89
N LYS A 293 -25.88 31.04 10.75
CA LYS A 293 -26.41 32.41 10.84
C LYS A 293 -25.36 33.43 11.31
N VAL A 294 -24.49 33.05 12.24
CA VAL A 294 -23.38 33.89 12.70
C VAL A 294 -22.37 34.10 11.57
N LEU A 295 -21.93 33.01 10.93
CA LEU A 295 -20.95 33.07 9.83
C LEU A 295 -21.44 33.92 8.65
N ALA A 296 -22.73 33.82 8.30
CA ALA A 296 -23.34 34.62 7.23
C ALA A 296 -23.28 36.14 7.48
N ARG A 297 -23.04 36.56 8.73
CA ARG A 297 -22.94 37.96 9.14
C ARG A 297 -21.56 38.33 9.70
N ASP A 298 -20.58 37.44 9.60
CA ASP A 298 -19.22 37.61 10.12
C ASP A 298 -18.21 37.83 8.98
N SER A 299 -18.38 38.94 8.25
CA SER A 299 -17.60 39.22 7.02
C SER A 299 -16.09 39.36 7.24
N ASN A 300 -15.65 39.66 8.47
CA ASN A 300 -14.25 39.81 8.84
C ASN A 300 -13.73 38.68 9.75
N GLY A 301 -14.53 37.63 10.01
CA GLY A 301 -14.13 36.49 10.84
C GLY A 301 -13.99 36.81 12.34
N GLN A 302 -14.43 37.99 12.79
CA GLN A 302 -14.25 38.45 14.16
C GLN A 302 -15.11 37.67 15.16
N LEU A 303 -16.33 37.30 14.78
CA LEU A 303 -17.24 36.55 15.65
C LEU A 303 -16.80 35.09 15.76
N LEU A 304 -16.37 34.47 14.66
CA LEU A 304 -15.84 33.12 14.65
C LEU A 304 -14.54 33.02 15.46
N SER A 305 -13.59 33.95 15.28
CA SER A 305 -12.37 33.99 16.09
C SER A 305 -12.67 34.17 17.58
N THR A 306 -13.68 34.99 17.90
CA THR A 306 -14.14 35.15 19.29
C THR A 306 -14.74 33.85 19.84
N LEU A 307 -15.57 33.15 19.07
CA LEU A 307 -16.14 31.85 19.46
C LEU A 307 -15.07 30.77 19.66
N ARG A 308 -14.07 30.69 18.76
CA ARG A 308 -12.94 29.77 18.89
C ARG A 308 -12.19 30.02 20.20
N SER A 309 -11.78 31.27 20.42
CA SER A 309 -11.06 31.66 21.64
C SER A 309 -11.89 31.43 22.90
N TRP A 310 -13.20 31.70 22.86
CA TRP A 310 -14.11 31.44 23.97
C TRP A 310 -14.14 29.95 24.34
N CYS A 311 -14.22 29.06 23.35
CA CYS A 311 -14.21 27.62 23.57
C CYS A 311 -12.84 27.10 24.04
N GLU A 312 -11.74 27.65 23.52
CA GLU A 312 -10.37 27.29 23.90
C GLU A 312 -10.03 27.65 25.35
N HIS A 313 -10.71 28.67 25.91
CA HIS A 313 -10.50 29.14 27.27
C HIS A 313 -11.67 28.79 28.20
N ASP A 314 -12.40 27.70 27.92
CA ASP A 314 -13.48 27.15 28.74
C ASP A 314 -14.58 28.17 29.12
N GLY A 315 -14.83 29.16 28.26
CA GLY A 315 -15.76 30.25 28.51
C GLY A 315 -15.32 31.26 29.58
N GLN A 316 -14.02 31.33 29.89
CA GLN A 316 -13.48 32.31 30.83
C GLN A 316 -13.27 33.66 30.15
N SER A 317 -14.14 34.63 30.48
CA SER A 317 -14.14 35.95 29.86
C SER A 317 -12.81 36.70 29.92
N GLN A 318 -12.09 36.65 31.04
CA GLN A 318 -10.82 37.37 31.18
C GLN A 318 -9.74 36.76 30.28
N ALA A 319 -9.56 35.44 30.36
CA ALA A 319 -8.58 34.71 29.56
C ALA A 319 -8.86 34.84 28.06
N CYS A 320 -10.13 34.75 27.64
CA CYS A 320 -10.53 34.94 26.25
C CYS A 320 -10.25 36.38 25.75
N ALA A 321 -10.57 37.40 26.56
CA ALA A 321 -10.30 38.79 26.20
C ALA A 321 -8.79 39.07 26.06
N GLU A 322 -7.99 38.53 26.97
CA GLU A 322 -6.53 38.61 26.92
C GLU A 322 -5.96 37.90 25.68
N ALA A 323 -6.39 36.68 25.39
CA ALA A 323 -5.96 35.92 24.23
C ALA A 323 -6.30 36.61 22.89
N LEU A 324 -7.43 37.31 22.84
CA LEU A 324 -7.85 38.10 21.67
C LEU A 324 -7.23 39.50 21.62
N GLY A 325 -6.49 39.93 22.65
CA GLY A 325 -5.93 41.27 22.74
C GLY A 325 -6.99 42.39 22.80
N ILE A 326 -8.17 42.10 23.36
CA ILE A 326 -9.30 43.04 23.43
C ILE A 326 -9.72 43.32 24.87
N HIS A 327 -10.45 44.41 25.06
CA HIS A 327 -11.05 44.71 26.36
C HIS A 327 -12.29 43.83 26.62
N ARG A 328 -12.55 43.47 27.89
CA ARG A 328 -13.70 42.67 28.33
C ARG A 328 -15.06 43.16 27.82
N ASN A 329 -15.22 44.49 27.68
CA ASN A 329 -16.47 45.08 27.17
C ASN A 329 -16.67 44.75 25.68
N SER A 330 -15.59 44.74 24.90
CA SER A 330 -15.62 44.37 23.48
C SER A 330 -15.93 42.89 23.32
N LEU A 331 -15.36 42.03 24.17
CA LEU A 331 -15.71 40.61 24.21
C LEU A 331 -17.20 40.43 24.49
N ARG A 332 -17.73 41.07 25.55
CA ARG A 332 -19.15 41.00 25.89
C ARG A 332 -20.04 41.41 24.72
N TYR A 333 -19.75 42.53 24.06
CA TYR A 333 -20.51 42.98 22.89
C TYR A 333 -20.50 41.96 21.75
N ARG A 334 -19.34 41.34 21.46
CA ARG A 334 -19.25 40.29 20.44
C ARG A 334 -20.07 39.06 20.83
N MET A 335 -20.04 38.64 22.09
CA MET A 335 -20.83 37.51 22.59
C MET A 335 -22.34 37.79 22.55
N GLU A 336 -22.78 39.00 22.91
CA GLU A 336 -24.18 39.45 22.75
C GLU A 336 -24.60 39.41 21.27
N ARG A 337 -23.72 39.87 20.37
CA ARG A 337 -23.98 39.82 18.92
C ARG A 337 -24.07 38.40 18.39
N ILE A 338 -23.22 37.48 18.87
CA ILE A 338 -23.30 36.06 18.55
C ILE A 338 -24.65 35.48 19.01
N ALA A 339 -25.10 35.84 20.22
CA ALA A 339 -26.38 35.38 20.75
C ALA A 339 -27.56 35.85 19.89
N GLU A 340 -27.56 37.14 19.52
CA GLU A 340 -28.58 37.75 18.66
C GLU A 340 -28.67 37.07 17.29
N LEU A 341 -27.51 36.83 16.65
CA LEU A 341 -27.45 36.25 15.30
C LEU A 341 -27.79 34.76 15.27
N SER A 342 -27.28 34.00 16.23
CA SER A 342 -27.47 32.55 16.30
C SER A 342 -28.88 32.18 16.78
N GLY A 343 -29.50 33.03 17.60
CA GLY A 343 -30.75 32.74 18.29
C GLY A 343 -30.60 31.80 19.50
N VAL A 344 -29.35 31.52 19.92
CA VAL A 344 -29.04 30.74 21.11
C VAL A 344 -28.12 31.53 22.03
N ASP A 345 -28.17 31.27 23.33
CA ASP A 345 -27.32 31.96 24.30
C ASP A 345 -25.98 31.23 24.48
N PRO A 346 -24.84 31.80 24.03
CA PRO A 346 -23.51 31.17 24.16
C PRO A 346 -22.99 31.15 25.61
N MET A 347 -23.66 31.81 26.56
CA MET A 347 -23.37 31.74 27.99
C MET A 347 -24.07 30.56 28.68
N ARG A 348 -25.04 29.92 28.01
CA ARG A 348 -25.70 28.71 28.48
C ARG A 348 -25.10 27.49 27.82
N LEU A 349 -25.01 26.38 28.56
CA LEU A 349 -24.40 25.15 28.08
C LEU A 349 -24.99 24.67 26.75
N ASP A 350 -26.32 24.66 26.61
CA ASP A 350 -26.99 24.17 25.39
C ASP A 350 -26.64 25.04 24.16
N GLY A 351 -26.61 26.36 24.33
CA GLY A 351 -26.28 27.28 23.25
C GLY A 351 -24.79 27.26 22.91
N LEU A 352 -23.93 27.19 23.92
CA LEU A 352 -22.49 27.02 23.73
C LEU A 352 -22.19 25.70 23.00
N LEU A 353 -22.84 24.60 23.37
CA LEU A 353 -22.63 23.30 22.75
C LEU A 353 -23.04 23.31 21.27
N ALA A 354 -24.20 23.89 20.93
CA ALA A 354 -24.64 24.01 19.54
C ALA A 354 -23.62 24.76 18.66
N LEU A 355 -23.05 25.85 19.19
CA LEU A 355 -22.03 26.63 18.48
C LEU A 355 -20.68 25.90 18.43
N TYR A 356 -20.25 25.32 19.55
CA TYR A 356 -18.99 24.60 19.68
C TYR A 356 -18.89 23.42 18.71
N LEU A 357 -19.93 22.60 18.58
CA LEU A 357 -19.94 21.45 17.68
C LEU A 357 -19.71 21.85 16.22
N GLY A 358 -20.29 22.98 15.79
CA GLY A 358 -20.03 23.52 14.46
C GLY A 358 -18.62 24.07 14.29
N VAL A 359 -18.10 24.78 15.30
CA VAL A 359 -16.72 25.30 15.28
C VAL A 359 -15.70 24.19 15.09
N GLN A 360 -15.96 22.98 15.59
CA GLN A 360 -15.10 21.81 15.42
C GLN A 360 -15.00 21.31 13.97
N LEU A 361 -15.97 21.62 13.11
CA LEU A 361 -16.03 21.17 11.71
C LEU A 361 -15.48 22.21 10.72
N LEU A 362 -15.21 23.43 11.18
CA LEU A 362 -14.70 24.51 10.35
C LEU A 362 -13.16 24.49 10.30
N PRO A 363 -12.54 24.74 9.13
CA PRO A 363 -11.09 24.80 8.99
C PRO A 363 -10.42 25.66 10.05
N GLN A 364 -9.37 25.11 10.68
CA GLN A 364 -8.48 25.90 11.53
C GLN A 364 -7.53 26.67 10.61
N ALA A 365 -7.46 27.99 10.83
CA ALA A 365 -6.64 28.91 10.07
C ALA A 365 -5.15 28.77 10.44
#